data_AF-A0A7S2HEK0-F1
#
_entry.id   AF-A0A7S2HEK0-F1
#
_cell.length_a   1.000
_cell.length_b   1.000
_cell.length_c   1.000
_cell.angle_alpha   90.00
_cell.angle_beta   90.00
_cell.angle_gamma   90.00
#
_symmetry.space_group_name_H-M   'P 1'
#
loop_
_entity.id
_entity.type
_entity.pdbx_description
1 polymer ?
#
loop_
_entity_poly.entity_id
_entity_poly.type
_entity_poly.pdbx_seq_one_letter_code
_entity_poly.pdbx_strand_id
1 'polypeptide(L)'
;TLPPKRPEDNGTLSDDSDSVGSSPGRGRRSRSRKGKPAPRWCSSYLEDLEAQEGLDPDSVFGVGVPRCELDDVFPQALYRAAGLGAGGAWKRRRRGSSGNWRRDGLARAEVQEYKRRCNHARPWAPAPEAPAPGDP
;
A
#
# COMPACT_ATOMS: atom_id res chain seq x y z
N THR A 1 4.91 3.64 -21.14
CA THR A 1 6.20 3.92 -20.46
C THR A 1 5.96 4.89 -19.31
N LEU A 2 6.66 4.78 -18.18
CA LEU A 2 6.44 5.69 -17.05
C LEU A 2 7.00 7.09 -17.39
N PRO A 3 6.32 8.18 -16.95
CA PRO A 3 6.82 9.53 -17.17
C PRO A 3 8.21 9.71 -16.53
N PRO A 4 9.05 10.62 -17.08
CA PRO A 4 10.38 10.86 -16.55
C PRO A 4 10.29 11.30 -15.08
N LYS A 5 11.11 10.66 -14.24
CA LYS A 5 11.15 10.92 -12.80
C LYS A 5 11.44 12.39 -12.56
N ARG A 6 10.57 13.06 -11.80
CA ARG A 6 10.75 14.49 -11.50
C ARG A 6 11.87 14.65 -10.46
N PRO A 7 12.72 15.69 -10.56
CA PRO A 7 13.83 15.88 -9.63
C PRO A 7 13.37 16.03 -8.18
N GLU A 8 12.16 16.53 -7.94
CA GLU A 8 11.50 16.63 -6.64
C GLU A 8 11.14 15.28 -5.99
N ASP A 9 11.08 14.17 -6.75
CA ASP A 9 10.80 12.82 -6.23
C ASP A 9 12.06 12.14 -5.66
N ASN A 10 13.23 12.76 -5.80
CA ASN A 10 14.47 12.31 -5.16
C ASN A 10 14.51 12.84 -3.73
N GLY A 11 13.96 12.08 -2.79
CA GLY A 11 14.05 12.40 -1.37
C GLY A 11 15.52 12.59 -0.96
N THR A 12 15.85 13.74 -0.39
CA THR A 12 17.15 13.99 0.25
C THR A 12 17.37 12.94 1.32
N LEU A 13 18.32 12.04 1.10
CA LEU A 13 18.82 11.15 2.14
C LEU A 13 19.46 12.03 3.21
N SER A 14 18.72 12.33 4.28
CA SER A 14 19.30 12.93 5.47
C SER A 14 20.28 11.91 6.05
N ASP A 15 21.57 12.22 5.99
CA ASP A 15 22.65 11.48 6.64
C ASP A 15 22.52 11.68 8.15
N ASP A 16 21.68 10.86 8.78
CA ASP A 16 21.46 10.85 10.23
C ASP A 16 22.37 9.77 10.85
N SER A 17 23.68 9.99 10.73
CA SER A 17 24.73 9.05 11.16
C SER A 17 25.03 9.07 12.66
N ASP A 18 24.21 9.70 13.51
CA ASP A 18 24.50 9.79 14.95
C ASP A 18 23.25 9.68 15.85
N SER A 19 22.85 8.44 16.18
CA SER A 19 22.18 8.19 17.46
C SER A 19 22.30 6.73 17.89
N VAL A 20 23.47 6.38 18.42
CA VAL A 20 23.69 5.22 19.29
C VAL A 20 23.04 5.49 20.65
N GLY A 21 22.01 4.71 21.03
CA GLY A 21 21.40 4.84 22.36
C GLY A 21 20.19 3.93 22.59
N SER A 22 20.44 2.72 23.09
CA SER A 22 19.42 1.73 23.47
C SER A 22 18.53 2.19 24.63
N SER A 23 17.21 1.97 24.50
CA SER A 23 16.36 1.65 25.65
C SER A 23 15.11 0.83 25.21
N PRO A 24 14.83 -0.34 25.81
CA PRO A 24 13.72 -1.21 25.41
C PRO A 24 12.51 -0.98 26.32
N GLY A 25 11.57 -0.16 25.89
CA GLY A 25 10.28 -0.06 26.57
C GLY A 25 9.57 1.25 26.33
N ARG A 26 8.39 1.17 25.71
CA ARG A 26 7.42 2.25 25.45
C ARG A 26 7.78 3.16 24.26
N GLY A 27 7.00 3.00 23.18
CA GLY A 27 6.75 4.05 22.19
C GLY A 27 7.89 4.39 21.25
N ARG A 28 8.12 3.55 20.23
CA ARG A 28 8.76 3.99 18.96
C ARG A 28 7.86 4.97 18.18
N ARG A 29 7.36 6.02 18.83
CA ARG A 29 6.69 7.12 18.14
C ARG A 29 7.79 8.05 17.63
N SER A 30 7.84 8.17 16.31
CA SER A 30 8.61 9.17 15.57
C SER A 30 10.14 9.02 15.65
N ARG A 31 10.71 8.12 14.84
CA ARG A 31 11.97 8.49 14.16
C ARG A 31 11.67 9.81 13.46
N SER A 32 12.33 10.87 13.90
CA SER A 32 12.02 12.27 13.61
C SER A 32 11.70 12.48 12.12
N ARG A 33 10.40 12.56 11.78
CA ARG A 33 9.98 13.04 10.44
C ARG A 33 10.17 14.56 10.31
N LYS A 34 10.71 15.24 11.33
CA LYS A 34 10.84 16.71 11.39
C LYS A 34 11.72 17.30 10.29
N GLY A 35 12.52 16.50 9.58
CA GLY A 35 13.40 16.98 8.51
C GLY A 35 12.94 16.66 7.08
N LYS A 36 11.90 15.84 6.88
CA LYS A 36 11.49 15.45 5.53
C LYS A 36 10.49 16.48 4.99
N PRO A 37 10.81 17.22 3.92
CA PRO A 37 9.85 18.13 3.31
C PRO A 37 8.61 17.37 2.87
N ALA A 38 7.44 17.98 3.02
CA ALA A 38 6.21 17.40 2.51
C ALA A 38 6.30 17.33 0.97
N PRO A 39 5.91 16.20 0.35
CA PRO A 39 5.81 16.12 -1.10
C PRO A 39 4.88 17.22 -1.64
N ARG A 40 5.20 17.76 -2.82
CA ARG A 40 4.42 18.86 -3.42
C ARG A 40 2.97 18.46 -3.71
N TRP A 41 2.70 17.21 -4.08
CA TRP A 41 1.32 16.74 -4.28
C TRP A 41 0.46 16.79 -3.01
N CYS A 42 1.07 16.89 -1.83
CA CYS A 42 0.31 17.08 -0.60
C CYS A 42 -0.22 18.51 -0.43
N SER A 43 0.27 19.51 -1.19
CA SER A 43 -0.16 20.90 -1.02
C SER A 43 -1.59 21.14 -1.51
N SER A 44 -2.06 20.37 -2.49
CA SER A 44 -3.40 20.43 -3.10
C SER A 44 -4.32 19.28 -2.65
N TYR A 45 -3.97 18.58 -1.57
CA TYR A 45 -4.61 17.29 -1.27
C TYR A 45 -6.14 17.35 -1.13
N LEU A 46 -6.70 18.49 -0.70
CA LEU A 46 -8.16 18.67 -0.59
C LEU A 46 -8.82 18.72 -1.98
N GLU A 47 -8.21 19.43 -2.92
CA GLU A 47 -8.67 19.50 -4.31
C GLU A 47 -8.53 18.13 -4.99
N ASP A 48 -7.40 17.44 -4.75
CA ASP A 48 -7.16 16.09 -5.27
C ASP A 48 -8.18 15.07 -4.71
N LEU A 49 -8.53 15.20 -3.43
CA LEU A 49 -9.51 14.35 -2.77
C LEU A 49 -10.93 14.59 -3.31
N GLU A 50 -11.31 15.84 -3.53
CA GLU A 50 -12.59 16.19 -4.17
C GLU A 50 -12.65 15.64 -5.60
N ALA A 51 -11.57 15.76 -6.38
CA ALA A 51 -11.50 15.20 -7.73
C ALA A 51 -11.60 13.65 -7.76
N GLN A 52 -11.26 12.98 -6.65
CA GLN A 52 -11.29 11.52 -6.50
C GLN A 52 -12.63 10.98 -5.97
N GLU A 53 -13.52 11.82 -5.43
CA GLU A 53 -14.75 11.39 -4.74
C GLU A 53 -15.63 10.44 -5.58
N GLY A 54 -15.77 10.74 -6.88
CA GLY A 54 -16.61 9.94 -7.78
C GLY A 54 -15.94 8.69 -8.39
N LEU A 55 -14.67 8.42 -8.06
CA LEU A 55 -13.88 7.36 -8.67
C LEU A 55 -14.20 6.00 -8.04
N ASP A 56 -14.50 4.99 -8.85
CA ASP A 56 -14.72 3.62 -8.35
C ASP A 56 -13.40 2.96 -7.96
N PRO A 57 -13.13 2.69 -6.67
CA PRO A 57 -11.86 2.09 -6.24
C PRO A 57 -11.65 0.68 -6.82
N ASP A 58 -12.72 -0.08 -7.09
CA ASP A 58 -12.59 -1.42 -7.67
C ASP A 58 -12.06 -1.38 -9.11
N SER A 59 -12.24 -0.26 -9.81
CA SER A 59 -11.70 -0.07 -11.16
C SER A 59 -10.19 0.24 -11.15
N VAL A 60 -9.66 0.71 -10.02
CA VAL A 60 -8.23 0.99 -9.82
C VAL A 60 -7.52 -0.25 -9.27
N PHE A 61 -8.07 -0.85 -8.21
CA PHE A 61 -7.41 -1.90 -7.43
C PHE A 61 -7.93 -3.32 -7.76
N GLY A 62 -9.00 -3.43 -8.53
CA GLY A 62 -9.72 -4.67 -8.76
C GLY A 62 -10.78 -4.95 -7.69
N VAL A 63 -11.66 -5.93 -7.97
CA VAL A 63 -12.82 -6.29 -7.13
C VAL A 63 -12.42 -7.10 -5.89
N GLY A 64 -11.13 -7.44 -5.72
CA GLY A 64 -10.69 -8.26 -4.60
C GLY A 64 -9.21 -8.12 -4.31
N VAL A 65 -8.89 -8.19 -3.01
CA VAL A 65 -7.50 -8.23 -2.55
C VAL A 65 -6.92 -9.62 -2.79
N PRO A 66 -5.78 -9.75 -3.48
CA PRO A 66 -5.13 -11.05 -3.68
C PRO A 66 -4.84 -11.76 -2.36
N ARG A 67 -4.91 -13.08 -2.38
CA ARG A 67 -4.57 -13.88 -1.21
C ARG A 67 -3.08 -13.72 -0.90
N CYS A 68 -2.78 -13.36 0.36
CA CYS A 68 -1.40 -13.27 0.83
C CYS A 68 -0.86 -14.67 1.13
N GLU A 69 -0.09 -15.22 0.19
CA GLU A 69 0.66 -16.47 0.40
C GLU A 69 1.93 -16.16 1.19
N LEU A 70 1.89 -16.47 2.49
CA LEU A 70 2.98 -16.16 3.40
C LEU A 70 4.30 -16.86 3.03
N ASP A 71 4.27 -17.94 2.24
CA ASP A 71 5.49 -18.64 1.79
C ASP A 71 6.26 -17.85 0.73
N ASP A 72 5.56 -17.07 -0.08
CA ASP A 72 6.17 -16.21 -1.08
C ASP A 72 6.78 -14.97 -0.42
N VAL A 73 6.10 -14.42 0.60
CA VAL A 73 6.57 -13.24 1.34
C VAL A 73 7.69 -13.59 2.32
N PHE A 74 7.56 -14.73 3.01
CA PHE A 74 8.51 -15.20 4.01
C PHE A 74 8.96 -16.62 3.67
N PRO A 75 9.87 -16.80 2.71
CA PRO A 75 10.34 -18.13 2.36
C PRO A 75 11.17 -18.75 3.49
N GLN A 76 11.20 -20.09 3.53
CA GLN A 76 11.92 -20.86 4.55
C GLN A 76 13.40 -20.46 4.68
N ALA A 77 14.02 -20.00 3.58
CA ALA A 77 15.39 -19.50 3.56
C ALA A 77 15.61 -18.33 4.55
N LEU A 78 14.65 -17.39 4.63
CA LEU A 78 14.74 -16.27 5.57
C LEU A 78 14.68 -16.75 7.02
N TYR A 79 13.82 -17.73 7.33
CA TYR A 79 13.76 -18.31 8.67
C TYR A 79 15.04 -19.04 9.05
N ARG A 80 15.67 -19.75 8.11
CA ARG A 80 16.97 -20.41 8.34
C ARG A 80 18.06 -19.37 8.58
N ALA A 81 18.13 -18.32 7.77
CA ALA A 81 19.09 -17.23 7.95
C ALA A 81 18.92 -16.50 9.30
N ALA A 82 17.70 -16.39 9.80
CA ALA A 82 17.39 -15.82 11.11
C ALA A 82 17.62 -16.79 12.29
N GLY A 83 18.14 -18.01 12.07
CA GLY A 83 18.32 -19.02 13.11
C GLY A 83 17.03 -19.63 13.64
N LEU A 84 15.87 -19.32 13.05
CA LEU A 84 14.54 -19.82 13.45
C LEU A 84 14.21 -21.19 12.82
N GLY A 85 15.13 -21.75 12.02
CA GLY A 85 14.93 -23.00 11.27
C GLY A 85 15.75 -24.21 11.75
N ALA A 86 16.70 -24.02 12.67
CA ALA A 86 17.59 -25.08 13.16
C ALA A 86 17.29 -25.39 14.63
N GLY A 87 16.56 -26.47 14.90
CA GLY A 87 16.44 -27.04 16.25
C GLY A 87 15.05 -27.00 16.90
N GLY A 88 14.03 -26.37 16.31
CA GLY A 88 12.74 -26.30 16.99
C GLY A 88 11.65 -25.55 16.23
N ALA A 89 11.23 -26.15 15.11
CA ALA A 89 9.95 -25.97 14.44
C ALA A 89 9.26 -24.60 14.59
N TRP A 90 9.52 -23.69 13.66
CA TRP A 90 8.52 -22.70 13.26
C TRP A 90 7.27 -23.45 12.76
N LYS A 91 6.40 -23.84 13.69
CA LYS A 91 5.10 -24.42 13.37
C LYS A 91 4.19 -23.24 13.07
N ARG A 92 3.97 -22.95 11.78
CA ARG A 92 2.85 -22.09 11.39
C ARG A 92 1.61 -22.62 12.10
N ARG A 93 1.05 -21.82 13.00
CA ARG A 93 -0.17 -22.19 13.70
C ARG A 93 -1.26 -22.31 12.64
N ARG A 94 -1.85 -23.51 12.53
CA ARG A 94 -3.00 -23.73 11.66
C ARG A 94 -4.10 -22.76 12.12
N ARG A 95 -4.59 -21.92 11.21
CA ARG A 95 -5.67 -20.98 11.54
C ARG A 95 -6.93 -21.77 11.90
N GLY A 96 -7.62 -21.32 12.94
CA GLY A 96 -8.92 -21.84 13.35
C GLY A 96 -10.05 -21.16 12.56
N SER A 97 -11.20 -20.95 13.21
CA SER A 97 -12.37 -20.28 12.63
C SER A 97 -12.07 -18.87 12.10
N SER A 98 -11.08 -18.17 12.65
CA SER A 98 -10.65 -16.83 12.19
C SER A 98 -10.10 -16.78 10.76
N GLY A 99 -9.83 -17.92 10.13
CA GLY A 99 -9.48 -18.00 8.72
C GLY A 99 -10.66 -18.24 7.78
N ASN A 100 -11.87 -18.47 8.30
CA ASN A 100 -13.04 -18.83 7.50
C ASN A 100 -14.06 -17.69 7.46
N TRP A 101 -13.98 -16.87 6.41
CA TRP A 101 -14.84 -15.70 6.20
C TRP A 101 -15.96 -15.96 5.17
N ARG A 102 -16.27 -17.23 4.86
CA ARG A 102 -17.22 -17.59 3.78
C ARG A 102 -18.63 -17.01 3.95
N ARG A 103 -19.04 -16.68 5.17
CA ARG A 103 -20.37 -16.14 5.51
C ARG A 103 -20.36 -14.62 5.76
N ASP A 104 -19.19 -14.01 5.82
CA ASP A 104 -19.02 -12.60 6.19
C ASP A 104 -18.74 -11.70 4.97
N GLY A 105 -18.69 -12.29 3.77
CA GLY A 105 -18.49 -11.55 2.53
C GLY A 105 -19.74 -10.78 2.12
N LEU A 106 -19.54 -9.54 1.67
CA LEU A 106 -20.61 -8.74 1.08
C LEU A 106 -21.13 -9.39 -0.22
N ALA A 107 -22.44 -9.43 -0.38
CA ALA A 107 -23.07 -9.83 -1.62
C ALA A 107 -22.89 -8.75 -2.68
N ARG A 108 -22.96 -9.14 -3.96
CA ARG A 108 -22.84 -8.20 -5.09
C ARG A 108 -23.84 -7.04 -4.99
N ALA A 109 -25.06 -7.30 -4.55
CA ALA A 109 -26.08 -6.27 -4.38
C ALA A 109 -25.69 -5.23 -3.32
N GLU A 110 -25.08 -5.66 -2.21
CA GLU A 110 -24.61 -4.77 -1.14
C GLU A 110 -23.45 -3.90 -1.61
N VAL A 111 -22.52 -4.49 -2.39
CA VAL A 111 -21.41 -3.75 -3.02
C VAL A 111 -21.94 -2.67 -3.96
N GLN A 112 -22.90 -3.01 -4.83
CA GLN A 112 -23.49 -2.05 -5.77
C GLN A 112 -24.25 -0.94 -5.04
N GLU A 113 -24.99 -1.29 -3.98
CA GLU A 113 -25.68 -0.31 -3.15
C GLU A 113 -24.72 0.64 -2.43
N TYR A 114 -23.60 0.13 -1.93
CA TYR A 114 -22.55 0.94 -1.34
C TYR A 114 -21.95 1.91 -2.37
N LYS A 115 -21.62 1.43 -3.57
CA LYS A 115 -21.11 2.29 -4.66
C LYS A 115 -22.06 3.42 -5.01
N ARG A 116 -23.37 3.14 -5.08
CA ARG A 116 -24.39 4.17 -5.32
C ARG A 116 -24.41 5.22 -4.21
N ARG A 117 -24.38 4.81 -2.94
CA ARG A 117 -24.39 5.72 -1.79
C ARG A 117 -23.13 6.59 -1.70
N CYS A 118 -21.98 6.07 -2.13
CA CYS A 118 -20.71 6.79 -2.15
C CYS A 118 -20.41 7.51 -3.47
N ASN A 119 -21.35 7.53 -4.42
CA ASN A 119 -21.17 8.15 -5.75
C ASN A 119 -19.95 7.59 -6.54
N HIS A 120 -19.59 6.33 -6.33
CA HIS A 120 -18.51 5.65 -7.04
C HIS A 120 -18.94 5.24 -8.46
N ALA A 121 -19.24 6.23 -9.30
CA ALA A 121 -19.87 6.04 -10.61
C ALA A 121 -18.87 6.05 -11.77
N ARG A 122 -17.68 6.64 -11.59
CA ARG A 122 -16.69 6.80 -12.65
C ARG A 122 -15.62 5.72 -12.56
N PRO A 123 -15.48 4.83 -13.56
CA PRO A 123 -14.33 3.93 -13.60
C PRO A 123 -13.06 4.72 -13.87
N TRP A 124 -11.94 4.24 -13.32
CA TRP A 124 -10.62 4.72 -13.64
C TRP A 124 -10.28 4.31 -15.07
N ALA A 125 -9.89 5.29 -15.87
CA ALA A 125 -9.32 5.09 -17.19
C ALA A 125 -7.92 5.71 -17.20
N PRO A 126 -6.92 5.04 -17.81
CA PRO A 126 -5.64 5.67 -18.04
C PRO A 126 -5.84 6.92 -18.89
N ALA A 127 -5.08 7.98 -18.62
CA ALA A 127 -5.08 9.14 -19.49
C ALA A 127 -4.73 8.69 -20.93
N PRO A 128 -5.39 9.25 -21.96
CA PRO A 128 -4.99 8.96 -23.34
C PRO A 128 -3.51 9.28 -23.47
N GLU A 129 -2.74 8.33 -24.03
CA GLU A 129 -1.32 8.52 -24.30
C GLU A 129 -1.18 9.79 -25.14
N ALA A 130 -0.44 10.78 -24.64
CA ALA A 130 -0.18 11.98 -25.42
C ALA A 130 0.44 11.55 -26.75
N PRO A 131 0.03 12.14 -27.89
CA PRO A 131 0.64 11.81 -29.17
C PRO A 131 2.15 11.95 -29.03
N ALA A 132 2.89 10.97 -29.56
CA ALA A 132 4.34 11.00 -29.51
C ALA A 132 4.81 12.36 -30.08
N PRO A 133 5.82 13.01 -29.47
CA PRO A 133 6.38 14.24 -30.02
C PRO A 133 6.99 13.92 -31.39
N GLY A 134 6.20 14.07 -32.46
CA GLY A 134 6.64 13.78 -33.82
C GLY A 134 5.65 13.12 -34.78
N ASP A 135 4.43 12.76 -34.37
CA ASP A 135 3.42 12.32 -35.36
C ASP A 135 2.71 13.54 -35.98
N PRO A 136 2.84 13.75 -37.32
CA PRO A 136 2.24 14.89 -38.04
C PRO A 136 0.72 14.80 -38.20
#